data_AF-A0A075FSQ2-F1
#
_entry.id   AF-A0A075FSQ2-F1
#
_cell.length_a   1.000
_cell.length_b   1.000
_cell.length_c   1.000
_cell.angle_alpha   90.00
_cell.angle_beta   90.00
_cell.angle_gamma   90.00
#
_symmetry.space_group_name_H-M   'P 1'
#
loop_
_entity.id
_entity.type
_entity.pdbx_description
1 polymer ?
#
loop_
_entity_poly.entity_id
_entity_poly.type
_entity_poly.pdbx_seq_one_letter_code
_entity_poly.pdbx_strand_id
1 'polypeptide(L)' 'MSEIDGYKIQQIVDNGNAVQISLVEDVQTEPLSQKQLIIENVSKN' A
#
# COMPACT_ATOMS: atom_id res chain seq x y z
N MET A 1 19.41 8.27 5.78
CA MET A 1 18.17 9.07 5.72
C MET A 1 17.07 8.21 6.29
N SER A 2 16.34 8.68 7.31
CA SER A 2 15.17 7.94 7.79
C SER A 2 14.05 8.19 6.79
N GLU A 3 13.77 7.20 5.96
CA GLU A 3 12.58 7.20 5.12
C GLU A 3 11.38 7.22 6.07
N ILE A 4 10.47 8.17 5.86
CA ILE A 4 9.23 8.25 6.63
C ILE A 4 8.20 7.47 5.84
N ASP A 5 7.85 6.28 6.31
CA ASP A 5 6.80 5.47 5.72
C ASP A 5 5.45 6.14 5.99
N GLY A 6 4.81 6.62 4.92
CA GLY A 6 3.50 7.27 4.98
C GLY A 6 2.38 6.24 5.12
N TYR A 7 1.41 6.52 5.99
CA TYR A 7 0.20 5.71 6.14
C TYR A 7 -1.04 6.60 6.10
N LYS A 8 -2.11 6.09 5.50
CA LYS A 8 -3.45 6.67 5.52
C LYS A 8 -4.31 5.97 6.56
N ILE A 9 -5.08 6.74 7.32
CA ILE A 9 -6.08 6.19 8.22
C ILE A 9 -7.24 5.64 7.38
N GLN A 10 -7.52 4.35 7.54
CA GLN A 10 -8.64 3.69 6.87
C GLN A 10 -9.88 3.64 7.75
N GLN A 11 -9.71 3.46 9.06
CA GLN A 11 -10.81 3.41 10.01
C GLN A 11 -10.37 3.85 11.40
N ILE A 12 -11.28 4.49 12.12
CA ILE A 12 -11.17 4.73 13.55
C ILE A 12 -12.42 4.15 14.21
N VAL A 13 -12.23 3.28 15.18
CA VAL A 13 -13.32 2.69 15.99
C VAL A 13 -13.04 3.02 17.45
N ASP A 14 -13.92 3.79 18.06
CA ASP A 14 -13.93 4.02 19.50
C ASP A 14 -14.90 3.05 20.15
N ASN A 15 -14.42 2.24 21.10
CA ASN A 15 -15.24 1.30 21.87
C ASN A 15 -15.37 1.69 23.35
N GLY A 16 -15.01 2.92 23.71
CA GLY A 16 -15.07 3.49 25.06
C GLY A 16 -13.86 3.14 25.92
N ASN A 17 -13.40 1.89 25.89
CA ASN A 17 -12.22 1.45 26.64
C ASN A 17 -10.91 1.68 25.87
N ALA A 18 -10.98 1.68 24.54
CA ALA A 18 -9.85 1.88 23.64
C ALA A 18 -10.31 2.45 22.30
N VAL A 19 -9.38 3.11 21.62
CA VAL A 19 -9.53 3.52 20.23
C VAL A 19 -8.69 2.59 19.36
N GLN A 20 -9.35 1.90 18.43
CA GLN A 20 -8.68 1.09 17.41
C GLN A 20 -8.56 1.91 16.12
N ILE A 21 -7.35 2.00 15.58
CA ILE A 21 -7.06 2.68 14.32
C ILE A 21 -6.54 1.63 13.33
N SER A 22 -7.16 1.56 12.15
CA SER A 22 -6.68 0.75 11.03
C SER A 22 -5.99 1.65 10.03
N LEU A 23 -4.75 1.31 9.66
CA LEU A 23 -3.91 2.07 8.75
C LEU A 23 -3.63 1.26 7.49
N VAL A 24 -3.51 1.95 6.36
CA VAL A 24 -2.99 1.39 5.10
C VAL A 24 -1.79 2.22 4.67
N GLU A 25 -0.75 1.58 4.14
CA GLU A 25 0.40 2.31 3.60
C GLU A 25 -0.05 3.25 2.49
N ASP A 26 0.50 4.47 2.47
CA ASP A 26 0.28 5.44 1.42
C ASP A 26 1.22 5.18 0.24
N VAL A 27 1.13 3.97 -0.32
CA VAL A 27 1.90 3.60 -1.51
C VAL A 27 1.10 3.97 -2.74
N GLN A 28 1.61 4.93 -3.51
CA GLN A 28 1.13 5.17 -4.85
C GLN A 28 1.89 4.25 -5.81
N THR A 29 1.22 3.19 -6.27
CA THR A 29 1.76 2.32 -7.32
C THR A 29 1.31 2.81 -8.68
N GLU A 30 2.23 2.93 -9.63
CA GLU A 30 1.87 3.14 -11.04
C GLU A 30 1.16 1.89 -11.58
N PRO A 31 0.05 2.02 -12.34
CA PRO A 31 -0.61 0.88 -12.94
C PRO A 31 0.30 0.25 -14.00
N LEU A 32 0.69 -1.01 -13.76
CA LEU A 32 1.43 -1.79 -14.74
C LEU A 32 0.52 -2.15 -15.93
N SER A 33 0.97 -1.84 -17.14
CA SER A 33 0.25 -2.26 -18.34
C SER A 33 0.40 -3.77 -18.58
N GLN A 34 -0.63 -4.40 -19.13
CA GLN A 34 -0.61 -5.83 -19.45
C GLN A 34 0.56 -6.22 -20.38
N LYS A 35 0.96 -5.31 -21.28
CA LYS A 35 2.14 -5.49 -22.14
C LYS A 35 3.44 -5.56 -21.33
N GLN A 36 3.60 -4.71 -20.32
CA GLN A 36 4.76 -4.74 -19.42
C GLN A 36 4.79 -6.05 -18.61
N LEU A 37 3.64 -6.50 -18.10
CA LEU A 37 3.54 -7.78 -17.38
C LEU A 37 4.00 -8.97 -18.24
N ILE A 38 3.67 -8.98 -19.53
CA ILE A 38 4.10 -10.03 -20.45
C ILE A 38 5.61 -9.98 -20.68
N ILE A 39 6.16 -8.79 -20.93
CA ILE A 39 7.61 -8.62 -21.17
C ILE A 39 8.40 -9.09 -19.95
N GLU A 40 8.04 -8.67 -18.75
CA GLU A 40 8.74 -9.11 -17.53
C GLU A 40 8.68 -10.62 -17.33
N ASN A 41 7.55 -11.27 -17.59
CA ASN A 41 7.43 -12.72 -17.45
C ASN A 41 8.24 -13.49 -18.50
N VAL A 42 8.36 -12.95 -19.72
CA VAL A 42 9.20 -13.56 -20.76
C VAL A 42 10.67 -13.34 -20.47
N SER A 43 11.07 -12.16 -19.98
CA SER A 43 12.46 -11.84 -19.64
C SER A 43 12.98 -12.54 -18.38
N LYS A 44 12.09 -13.08 -17.54
CA LYS A 44 12.44 -13.86 -16.35
C LYS A 44 12.72 -15.35 -16.64
N ASN A 45 12.42 -15.82 -17.86
CA ASN A 45 12.76 -17.17 -18.35
C ASN A 45 14.04 -17.13 -19.20
#